data_AF-A0A3D5RAP3-F1
#
_entry.id   AF-A0A3D5RAP3-F1
#
_cell.length_a   1.000
_cell.length_b   1.000
_cell.length_c   1.000
_cell.angle_alpha   90.00
_cell.angle_beta   90.00
_cell.angle_gamma   90.00
#
_symmetry.space_group_name_H-M   'P 1'
#
loop_
_entity.id
_entity.type
_entity.pdbx_description
1 polymer ?
#
loop_
_entity_poly.entity_id
_entity_poly.type
_entity_poly.pdbx_seq_one_letter_code
_entity_poly.pdbx_strand_id
1 'polypeptide(L)' 'DELKHSHINPDVIILDPPRQGLHPKVIQKILRIKPERFVYVSCKPTSMRNDLPVFLE' A
#
# COMPACT_ATOMS: atom_id res chain seq x y z
N ASP A 1 -13.99 1.10 -1.44
CA ASP A 1 -14.75 -0.06 -0.92
C ASP A 1 -14.74 -1.32 -1.78
N GLU A 2 -14.06 -1.37 -2.92
CA GLU A 2 -14.23 -2.49 -3.87
C GLU A 2 -13.63 -3.85 -3.44
N LEU A 3 -12.48 -3.87 -2.75
CA LEU A 3 -11.87 -5.11 -2.27
C LEU A 3 -12.63 -5.80 -1.11
N LYS A 4 -13.80 -5.30 -0.70
CA LYS A 4 -14.59 -5.88 0.40
C LYS A 4 -15.50 -7.04 -0.05
N HIS A 5 -15.80 -7.15 -1.34
CA HIS A 5 -16.86 -8.03 -1.85
C HIS A 5 -16.37 -9.13 -2.80
N SER A 6 -15.06 -9.36 -2.88
CA SER A 6 -14.50 -10.36 -3.77
C SER A 6 -13.40 -11.11 -3.05
N HIS A 7 -13.38 -12.44 -3.19
CA HIS A 7 -12.31 -13.34 -2.72
C HIS A 7 -11.03 -13.14 -3.55
N ILE A 8 -10.63 -11.88 -3.78
CA ILE A 8 -9.47 -11.53 -4.57
C ILE A 8 -8.29 -11.44 -3.60
N ASN A 9 -7.35 -12.35 -3.78
CA ASN A 9 -6.05 -12.30 -3.16
C ASN A 9 -5.02 -11.93 -4.24
N PRO A 10 -4.72 -10.63 -4.42
CA PRO A 10 -3.84 -10.20 -5.50
C PRO A 10 -2.40 -10.66 -5.22
N ASP A 11 -1.75 -11.21 -6.25
CA ASP A 11 -0.32 -11.54 -6.19
C ASP A 11 0.54 -10.27 -6.05
N VAL A 12 0.10 -9.18 -6.70
CA VAL A 12 0.79 -7.89 -6.71
C VAL A 12 -0.18 -6.74 -6.47
N ILE A 13 0.21 -5.79 -5.61
CA ILE A 13 -0.46 -4.50 -5.43
C ILE A 13 0.45 -3.37 -5.93
N ILE A 14 -0.08 -2.47 -6.77
CA ILE A 14 0.61 -1.24 -7.19
C ILE A 14 0.05 -0.07 -6.39
N LEU A 15 0.93 0.69 -5.75
CA LEU A 15 0.63 1.86 -4.95
C LEU A 15 1.16 3.08 -5.69
N ASP A 16 0.26 3.96 -6.11
CA ASP A 16 0.58 5.28 -6.67
C ASP A 16 -0.07 6.35 -5.77
N PRO A 17 0.58 6.70 -4.64
CA PRO A 17 0.01 7.62 -3.68
C PRO A 17 0.13 9.08 -4.14
N PRO A 18 -0.78 9.96 -3.68
CA PRO A 18 -0.61 11.39 -3.86
C PRO A 18 0.69 11.89 -3.18
N ARG A 19 1.13 13.12 -3.50
CA ARG A 19 2.36 13.72 -2.92
C ARG A 19 2.40 13.81 -1.38
N GLN A 20 1.30 13.57 -0.69
CA GLN A 20 1.25 13.49 0.77
C GLN A 20 1.64 12.12 1.32
N GLY A 21 1.59 11.06 0.50
CA GLY A 21 1.78 9.67 0.92
C GLY A 21 0.46 8.91 1.05
N LEU A 22 0.53 7.70 1.60
CA LEU A 22 -0.61 6.83 1.82
C LEU A 22 -1.41 7.24 3.05
N HIS A 23 -2.73 7.14 2.94
CA HIS A 23 -3.59 7.25 4.11
C HIS A 23 -3.40 6.01 5.01
N PRO A 24 -3.35 6.14 6.36
CA PRO A 24 -3.13 4.99 7.26
C PRO A 24 -4.08 3.81 7.05
N LYS A 25 -5.35 4.08 6.72
CA LYS A 25 -6.34 3.04 6.36
C LYS A 25 -5.94 2.19 5.15
N VAL A 26 -5.20 2.75 4.18
CA VAL A 26 -4.71 2.02 3.00
C VAL A 26 -3.59 1.08 3.40
N ILE A 27 -2.63 1.57 4.19
CA ILE A 27 -1.53 0.77 4.77
C ILE A 27 -2.10 -0.44 5.52
N GLN A 28 -3.04 -0.19 6.44
CA GLN A 28 -3.71 -1.23 7.21
C GLN A 28 -4.43 -2.26 6.33
N LYS A 29 -4.96 -1.83 5.18
CA LYS A 29 -5.62 -2.73 4.23
C LYS A 29 -4.62 -3.62 3.51
N ILE A 30 -3.49 -3.07 3.07
CA ILE A 30 -2.42 -3.82 2.41
C ILE A 30 -1.84 -4.87 3.37
N LEU A 31 -1.59 -4.49 4.64
CA LEU A 31 -1.12 -5.41 5.68
C LEU A 31 -2.11 -6.53 6.02
N ARG A 32 -3.42 -6.31 5.79
CA ARG A 32 -4.44 -7.37 5.93
C ARG A 32 -4.51 -8.27 4.70
N ILE A 33 -4.38 -7.71 3.51
CA ILE A 33 -4.38 -8.47 2.25
C ILE A 33 -3.13 -9.36 2.17
N LYS A 34 -1.97 -8.86 2.63
CA LYS A 34 -0.68 -9.57 2.59
C LYS A 34 -0.36 -10.12 1.19
N PRO A 35 -0.26 -9.25 0.16
CA PRO A 35 0.12 -9.72 -1.16
C PRO A 35 1.53 -10.30 -1.14
N GLU A 36 1.84 -11.20 -2.09
CA GLU A 36 3.21 -11.71 -2.25
C GLU A 36 4.20 -10.57 -2.53
N ARG A 37 3.78 -9.57 -3.31
CA ARG A 37 4.58 -8.38 -3.63
C ARG A 37 3.73 -7.11 -3.65
N PHE A 38 4.38 -5.97 -3.40
CA PHE A 38 3.80 -4.68 -3.76
C PHE A 38 4.85 -3.78 -4.42
N VAL A 39 4.39 -2.84 -5.24
CA VAL A 39 5.22 -1.85 -5.91
C VAL A 39 4.74 -0.47 -5.45
N TYR A 40 5.63 0.31 -4.83
CA TYR A 40 5.35 1.69 -4.43
C TYR A 40 5.98 2.64 -5.45
N VAL A 41 5.14 3.27 -6.27
CA VAL A 41 5.55 4.32 -7.22
C VAL A 41 5.52 5.66 -6.49
N SER A 42 6.54 6.49 -6.63
CA SER A 42 6.53 7.82 -6.01
C SER A 42 7.29 8.85 -6.82
N CYS A 43 6.73 10.04 -6.87
CA CYS A 43 7.43 11.25 -7.29
C CYS A 43 7.99 12.08 -6.11
N LYS A 44 7.80 11.63 -4.85
CA LYS A 44 8.25 12.34 -3.64
C LYS A 44 8.89 11.39 -2.61
N PRO A 45 10.24 11.31 -2.59
CA PRO A 45 10.97 10.40 -1.71
C PRO A 45 10.72 10.59 -0.20
N THR A 46 10.40 11.81 0.24
CA THR A 46 10.16 12.08 1.67
C THR A 46 8.88 11.46 2.20
N SER A 47 7.79 11.46 1.42
CA SER A 47 6.56 10.76 1.81
C SER A 47 6.77 9.24 1.79
N MET A 48 7.48 8.71 0.79
CA MET A 48 7.83 7.28 0.74
C MET A 48 8.63 6.84 1.98
N ARG A 49 9.63 7.62 2.41
CA ARG A 49 10.43 7.33 3.62
C ARG A 49 9.56 7.22 4.88
N ASN A 50 8.50 8.00 4.97
CA ASN A 50 7.60 7.98 6.13
C ASN A 50 6.63 6.79 6.07
N ASP A 51 6.22 6.38 4.87
CA ASP A 51 5.25 5.29 4.68
C ASP A 51 5.88 3.90 4.79
N LEU A 52 7.08 3.68 4.22
CA LEU A 52 7.68 2.35 4.09
C LEU A 52 8.01 1.61 5.41
N PRO A 53 8.43 2.28 6.51
CA PRO A 53 8.84 1.58 7.73
C PRO A 53 7.79 0.62 8.30
N VAL A 54 6.51 0.96 8.18
CA VAL A 54 5.38 0.13 8.68
C VAL A 54 5.22 -1.21 7.95
N PHE A 55 5.91 -1.41 6.82
CA PHE A 55 5.89 -2.66 6.04
C PHE A 55 7.13 -3.54 6.31
N LEU A 56 8.09 -3.06 7.10
CA LEU A 56 9.35 -3.76 7.39
C LEU A 56 9.40 -4.38 8.80
N GLU A 57 8.37 -4.13 9.61
CA GLU A 57 8.15 -4.71 10.95
C GLU A 57 7.36 -6.02 10.86
#